data_AF-A0AAV4N5H9-F1
#
_entry.id   AF-A0AAV4N5H9-F1
#
_cell.length_a   1.000
_cell.length_b   1.000
_cell.length_c   1.000
_cell.angle_alpha   90.00
_cell.angle_beta   90.00
_cell.angle_gamma   90.00
#
_symmetry.space_group_name_H-M   'P 1'
#
loop_
_entity.id
_entity.type
_entity.pdbx_description
1 polymer ?
#
loop_
_entity_poly.entity_id
_entity_poly.type
_entity_poly.pdbx_seq_one_letter_code
_entity_poly.pdbx_strand_id
1 'polypeptide(L)'
;MCPIRGIGFLAGFSAHRTAGTQLLEHLSLQDCQKLTDDGLKHLSLGLNHLKSINLSFCANLTDFGLKHLAKINSLRELNLRSCDSISDAGLAYLAENNSG
;
A
#
# COMPACT_ATOMS: atom_id res chain seq x y z
N MET A 1 -14.28 4.19 -15.50
CA MET A 1 -13.33 5.29 -15.76
C MET A 1 -13.05 5.94 -14.43
N CYS A 2 -11.99 5.55 -13.74
CA CYS A 2 -11.60 6.15 -12.47
C CYS A 2 -11.37 7.65 -12.74
N PRO A 3 -12.17 8.57 -12.15
CA PRO A 3 -11.83 9.97 -12.23
C PRO A 3 -10.55 10.11 -11.40
N ILE A 4 -9.43 10.33 -12.09
CA ILE A 4 -8.18 10.81 -11.52
C ILE A 4 -8.41 12.21 -10.93
N ARG A 5 -9.21 12.31 -9.87
CA ARG A 5 -9.15 13.43 -8.93
C ARG A 5 -7.92 13.09 -8.09
N GLY A 6 -6.84 13.79 -8.42
CA GLY A 6 -5.48 13.43 -8.07
C GLY A 6 -5.28 13.04 -6.61
N ILE A 7 -4.22 12.25 -6.41
CA ILE A 7 -3.62 11.76 -5.16
C ILE A 7 -3.43 12.82 -4.05
N GLY A 8 -3.76 14.09 -4.26
CA GLY A 8 -3.57 15.14 -3.27
C GLY A 8 -4.83 15.62 -2.52
N PHE A 9 -5.98 14.96 -2.62
CA PHE A 9 -7.13 15.35 -1.78
C PHE A 9 -7.27 14.56 -0.48
N LEU A 10 -6.47 13.50 -0.26
CA LEU A 10 -6.53 12.69 0.98
C LEU A 10 -5.24 12.66 1.81
N ALA A 11 -4.15 13.23 1.29
CA ALA A 11 -3.00 13.64 2.09
C ALA A 11 -2.92 15.16 1.97
N GLY A 12 -2.93 15.89 3.08
CA GLY A 12 -2.82 17.35 3.06
C GLY A 12 -1.72 17.81 2.11
N PHE A 13 -2.10 18.52 1.05
CA PHE A 13 -1.17 19.17 0.13
C PHE A 13 -0.41 20.24 0.92
N SER A 14 0.76 19.90 1.42
CA SER A 14 1.86 20.85 1.44
C SER A 14 2.90 20.34 0.45
N ALA A 15 2.92 20.99 -0.70
CA ALA A 15 3.96 20.86 -1.69
C ALA A 15 5.26 21.37 -1.09
N HIS A 16 6.01 20.49 -0.43
CA HIS A 16 7.39 20.76 -0.14
C HIS A 16 8.18 19.47 -0.20
N ARG A 17 9.20 19.46 -1.07
CA ARG A 17 10.36 18.58 -0.92
C ARG A 17 10.75 18.60 0.56
N THR A 18 10.45 17.55 1.28
CA THR A 18 10.90 17.35 2.64
C THR A 18 11.23 15.88 2.77
N ALA A 19 12.50 15.63 3.09
CA ALA A 19 12.95 14.38 3.66
C ALA A 19 12.28 14.21 5.04
N GLY A 20 10.99 13.91 5.02
CA GLY A 20 10.15 13.73 6.19
C GLY A 20 9.52 12.36 6.09
N THR A 21 9.94 11.45 6.96
CA THR A 21 9.24 10.19 7.20
C THR A 21 7.80 10.54 7.57
N GLN A 22 6.89 10.39 6.61
CA GLN A 22 5.50 10.78 6.85
C GLN A 22 4.96 9.84 7.93
N LEU A 23 4.50 10.41 9.05
CA LEU A 23 3.73 9.73 10.10
C LEU A 23 2.34 9.33 9.59
N LEU A 24 2.24 8.96 8.32
CA LEU A 24 1.00 8.58 7.68
C LEU A 24 0.60 7.21 8.22
N GLU A 25 -0.47 7.18 9.02
CA GLU A 25 -0.96 5.95 9.61
C GLU A 25 -2.00 5.25 8.72
N HIS A 26 -2.72 5.99 7.88
CA HIS A 26 -3.78 5.47 7.03
C HIS A 26 -3.61 5.93 5.58
N LEU A 27 -3.62 4.99 4.64
CA LEU A 27 -3.49 5.27 3.20
C LEU A 27 -4.56 4.51 2.40
N SER A 28 -5.28 5.22 1.52
CA SER A 28 -6.20 4.60 0.58
C SER A 28 -5.74 4.82 -0.86
N LEU A 29 -5.51 3.73 -1.58
CA LEU A 29 -5.20 3.68 -3.01
C LEU A 29 -6.22 2.81 -3.75
N GLN A 30 -7.45 2.77 -3.25
CA GLN A 30 -8.54 2.02 -3.88
C GLN A 30 -8.72 2.39 -5.36
N ASP A 31 -9.00 1.40 -6.20
CA ASP A 31 -9.26 1.52 -7.64
C ASP A 31 -8.11 2.21 -8.42
N CYS A 32 -6.89 2.12 -7.89
CA CYS A 32 -5.70 2.61 -8.57
C CYS A 32 -5.20 1.58 -9.58
N GLN A 33 -5.82 1.54 -10.75
CA GLN A 33 -5.48 0.61 -11.84
C GLN A 33 -4.05 0.74 -12.37
N LYS A 34 -3.33 1.83 -12.07
CA LYS A 34 -1.92 2.01 -12.46
C LYS A 34 -0.93 1.62 -11.36
N LEU A 35 -1.42 1.22 -10.18
CA LEU A 35 -0.56 0.80 -9.08
C LEU A 35 -0.01 -0.60 -9.36
N THR A 36 1.31 -0.72 -9.25
CA THR A 36 2.05 -1.97 -9.47
C THR A 36 2.84 -2.35 -8.22
N ASP A 37 3.42 -3.55 -8.23
CA ASP A 37 4.26 -4.05 -7.14
C ASP A 37 5.48 -3.13 -6.87
N ASP A 38 6.04 -2.50 -7.90
CA ASP A 38 7.09 -1.48 -7.77
C ASP A 38 6.62 -0.23 -7.03
N GLY A 39 5.35 0.15 -7.22
CA GLY A 39 4.71 1.20 -6.45
C GLY A 39 4.66 0.85 -4.97
N LEU A 40 4.26 -0.39 -4.63
CA LEU A 40 4.26 -0.87 -3.23
C LEU A 40 5.67 -0.94 -2.64
N LYS A 41 6.69 -1.29 -3.43
CA LYS A 41 8.09 -1.21 -3.02
C LYS A 41 8.47 0.20 -2.56
N HIS A 42 8.06 1.23 -3.29
CA HIS A 42 8.36 2.62 -2.93
C HIS A 42 7.62 3.04 -1.65
N LEU A 43 6.36 2.63 -1.50
CA LEU A 43 5.59 2.86 -0.27
C LEU A 43 6.28 2.23 0.95
N SER A 44 6.77 0.99 0.82
CA SER A 44 7.45 0.28 1.91
C SER A 44 8.74 0.94 2.40
N LEU A 45 9.37 1.79 1.58
CA LEU A 45 10.59 2.51 1.95
C LEU A 45 10.31 3.81 2.71
N GLY A 46 9.16 4.44 2.47
CA GLY A 46 8.82 5.76 3.01
C GLY A 46 7.84 5.74 4.18
N LEU A 47 7.00 4.72 4.27
CA LEU A 47 5.83 4.69 5.16
C LEU A 47 6.00 3.74 6.36
N ASN A 48 7.02 4.00 7.17
CA ASN A 48 7.36 3.15 8.32
C ASN A 48 6.33 3.19 9.48
N HIS A 49 5.39 4.13 9.45
CA HIS A 49 4.35 4.30 10.49
C HIS A 49 2.94 3.91 10.01
N LEU A 50 2.82 3.34 8.81
CA LEU A 50 1.53 3.02 8.21
C LEU A 50 0.88 1.85 8.94
N LYS A 51 -0.31 2.10 9.50
CA LYS A 51 -1.11 1.11 10.24
C LYS A 51 -2.20 0.50 9.36
N SER A 52 -2.75 1.25 8.41
CA SER A 52 -3.87 0.79 7.58
C SER A 52 -3.66 1.17 6.12
N ILE A 53 -3.82 0.20 5.22
CA ILE A 53 -3.77 0.44 3.78
C ILE A 53 -4.95 -0.21 3.06
N ASN A 54 -5.63 0.57 2.21
CA ASN A 54 -6.68 0.07 1.32
C ASN A 54 -6.18 0.05 -0.12
N LEU A 55 -6.06 -1.16 -0.68
CA LEU A 55 -5.64 -1.42 -2.06
C LEU A 55 -6.75 -2.10 -2.87
N SER A 56 -8.00 -2.05 -2.39
CA SER A 56 -9.11 -2.71 -3.06
C SER A 56 -9.28 -2.25 -4.51
N PHE A 57 -9.71 -3.16 -5.38
CA PHE A 57 -9.88 -2.96 -6.82
C PHE A 57 -8.58 -2.63 -7.58
N CYS A 58 -7.40 -2.86 -7.02
CA CYS A 58 -6.14 -2.72 -7.75
C CYS A 58 -5.78 -4.02 -8.47
N ALA A 59 -6.11 -4.12 -9.76
CA ALA A 59 -5.96 -5.36 -10.54
C ALA A 59 -4.51 -5.72 -10.91
N ASN A 60 -3.60 -4.73 -10.89
CA ASN A 60 -2.20 -4.89 -11.31
C ASN A 60 -1.24 -5.22 -10.16
N LEU A 61 -1.75 -5.48 -8.97
CA LEU A 61 -0.97 -5.96 -7.84
C LEU A 61 -0.89 -7.47 -7.84
N THR A 62 0.26 -8.03 -7.49
CA THR A 62 0.46 -9.47 -7.38
C THR A 62 0.98 -9.86 -6.00
N ASP A 63 1.17 -11.16 -5.78
CA ASP A 63 1.82 -11.69 -4.58
C ASP A 63 3.20 -11.05 -4.30
N PHE A 64 3.93 -10.62 -5.35
CA PHE A 64 5.21 -9.93 -5.20
C PHE A 64 5.06 -8.57 -4.50
N GLY A 65 3.96 -7.87 -4.75
CA GLY A 65 3.64 -6.61 -4.09
C GLY A 65 3.48 -6.77 -2.58
N LEU A 66 2.87 -7.88 -2.13
CA LEU A 66 2.67 -8.16 -0.71
C LEU A 66 3.98 -8.40 0.04
N LYS A 67 5.01 -8.95 -0.62
CA LYS A 67 6.36 -9.08 -0.05
C LYS A 67 6.96 -7.73 0.36
N HIS A 68 6.59 -6.65 -0.33
CA HIS A 68 7.02 -5.31 0.04
C HIS A 68 6.23 -4.75 1.22
N LEU A 69 4.91 -4.97 1.24
CA LEU A 69 4.07 -4.56 2.37
C LEU A 69 4.43 -5.29 3.67
N ALA A 70 4.87 -6.54 3.57
CA ALA A 70 5.30 -7.33 4.71
C ALA A 70 6.49 -6.71 5.48
N LYS A 71 7.24 -5.81 4.85
CA LYS A 71 8.35 -5.06 5.50
C LYS A 71 7.86 -3.89 6.36
N ILE A 72 6.59 -3.53 6.26
CA ILE A 72 5.99 -2.44 7.03
C ILE A 72 5.49 -3.02 8.37
N ASN A 73 6.39 -3.05 9.36
CA ASN A 73 6.12 -3.66 10.68
C ASN A 73 4.99 -2.96 11.47
N SER A 74 4.63 -1.73 11.10
CA SER A 74 3.53 -0.98 11.70
C SER A 74 2.16 -1.32 11.13
N LEU A 75 2.08 -2.06 10.01
CA LEU A 75 0.82 -2.38 9.36
C LEU A 75 -0.03 -3.30 10.26
N ARG A 76 -1.31 -2.98 10.36
CA ARG A 76 -2.33 -3.68 11.18
C ARG A 76 -3.56 -4.03 10.36
N GLU A 77 -3.87 -3.23 9.36
CA GLU A 77 -5.04 -3.39 8.52
C GLU A 77 -4.64 -3.32 7.04
N LEU A 78 -5.11 -4.31 6.28
CA LEU A 78 -4.88 -4.40 4.84
C LEU A 78 -6.18 -4.81 4.15
N ASN A 79 -6.64 -4.01 3.19
CA ASN A 79 -7.80 -4.33 2.36
C ASN A 79 -7.36 -4.61 0.92
N LEU A 80 -7.57 -5.86 0.47
CA LEU A 80 -7.24 -6.37 -0.87
C LEU A 80 -8.49 -6.82 -1.64
N ARG A 81 -9.67 -6.28 -1.30
CA ARG A 81 -10.93 -6.68 -1.95
C ARG A 81 -10.81 -6.50 -3.47
N SER A 82 -11.17 -7.52 -4.24
CA SER A 82 -11.12 -7.50 -5.71
C SER A 82 -9.71 -7.22 -6.28
N CYS A 83 -8.68 -7.76 -5.61
CA CYS A 83 -7.33 -7.92 -6.17
C CYS A 83 -7.15 -9.36 -6.63
N ASP A 84 -7.63 -9.68 -7.84
CA ASP A 84 -7.75 -11.06 -8.32
C ASP A 84 -6.40 -11.76 -8.59
N SER A 85 -5.32 -10.98 -8.72
CA SER A 85 -3.95 -11.46 -8.94
C SER A 85 -3.18 -11.75 -7.65
N ILE A 86 -3.84 -11.64 -6.49
CA ILE A 86 -3.29 -11.98 -5.17
C ILE A 86 -3.86 -13.33 -4.71
N SER A 87 -2.99 -14.21 -4.27
CA SER A 87 -3.31 -15.55 -3.78
C SER A 87 -2.95 -15.74 -2.30
N ASP A 88 -3.32 -16.89 -1.75
CA ASP A 88 -2.94 -17.29 -0.39
C ASP A 88 -1.41 -17.33 -0.21
N ALA A 89 -0.64 -17.60 -1.27
CA ALA A 89 0.81 -17.55 -1.23
C ALA A 89 1.33 -16.12 -0.98
N GLY A 90 0.66 -15.11 -1.54
CA GLY A 90 0.95 -13.71 -1.26
C GLY A 90 0.64 -13.33 0.19
N LEU A 91 -0.49 -13.82 0.71
CA LEU A 91 -0.89 -13.58 2.11
C LEU A 91 0.08 -14.23 3.12
N ALA A 92 0.69 -15.37 2.77
CA ALA A 92 1.69 -16.02 3.61
C ALA A 92 2.88 -15.09 3.94
N TYR A 93 3.32 -14.24 3.00
CA TYR A 93 4.40 -13.27 3.25
C TYR A 93 4.08 -12.28 4.38
N LEU A 94 2.80 -11.92 4.54
CA LEU A 94 2.33 -11.01 5.59
C LEU A 94 2.25 -11.72 6.95
N ALA A 95 1.92 -13.01 6.95
CA ALA A 95 1.85 -13.83 8.15
C ALA A 95 3.25 -14.15 8.71
N GLU A 96 4.21 -14.46 7.84
CA GLU A 96 5.59 -14.79 8.24
C GLU A 96 6.28 -13.61 8.95
N ASN A 97 6.04 -12.36 8.54
CA ASN A 97 6.65 -11.20 9.19
C ASN A 97 6.07 -10.86 10.57
N ASN A 98 4.91 -11.44 10.96
CA ASN A 98 4.34 -11.27 12.30
C ASN A 98 4.76 -12.39 13.28
N SER A 99 5.63 -13.32 12.85
CA SER A 99 6.04 -14.49 13.65
C SER A 99 7.37 -14.30 14.40
N GLY A 100 7.95 -13.09 14.38
CA GLY A 100 9.23 -12.74 15.00
C GLY A 100 9.10 -11.89 16.26
#